data_AF-A0A2S9FUW4-F1
#
_entry.id   AF-A0A2S9FUW4-F1
#
_cell.length_a   1.000
_cell.length_b   1.000
_cell.length_c   1.000
_cell.angle_alpha   90.00
_cell.angle_beta   90.00
_cell.angle_gamma   90.00
#
_symmetry.space_group_name_H-M   'P 1'
#
loop_
_entity.id
_entity.type
_entity.pdbx_description
1 polymer ?
#
loop_
_entity_poly.entity_id
_entity_poly.type
_entity_poly.pdbx_seq_one_letter_code
_entity_poly.pdbx_strand_id
1 'polypeptide(L)'
;AAPFYRASPEVMAEAVGFHLNRGVLASASRAADLTVAQVLDGARTVAVLEGVNDHENLGSVFRNAAGLGVDAVIFGSGCADPLYRRA
;
A
#
# COMPACT_ATOMS: atom_id res chain seq x y z
N ALA A 1 0.36 0.56 -21.50
CA ALA A 1 1.05 -0.69 -21.09
C ALA A 1 2.35 -0.31 -20.38
N ALA A 2 2.69 -0.95 -19.26
CA ALA A 2 3.96 -0.73 -18.59
C ALA A 2 5.06 -1.57 -19.26
N PRO A 3 6.30 -1.04 -19.43
CA PRO A 3 7.40 -1.83 -19.96
C PRO A 3 7.78 -2.94 -18.97
N PHE A 4 8.24 -4.08 -19.49
CA PHE A 4 8.79 -5.16 -18.69
C PHE A 4 10.17 -5.54 -19.21
N TYR A 5 11.05 -5.91 -18.29
CA TYR A 5 12.41 -6.32 -18.57
C TYR A 5 12.69 -7.63 -17.86
N ARG A 6 13.61 -8.44 -18.41
CA ARG A 6 14.16 -9.60 -17.72
C ARG A 6 15.54 -9.24 -17.21
N ALA A 7 15.80 -9.58 -15.96
CA ALA A 7 17.09 -9.36 -15.30
C ALA A 7 17.45 -10.61 -14.50
N SER A 8 18.74 -10.80 -14.22
CA SER A 8 19.18 -11.89 -13.35
C SER A 8 18.82 -11.60 -11.88
N PRO A 9 18.75 -12.63 -11.02
CA PRO A 9 18.55 -12.45 -9.58
C PRO A 9 19.55 -11.49 -8.93
N GLU A 10 20.81 -11.48 -9.40
CA GLU A 10 21.88 -10.61 -8.90
C GLU A 10 21.58 -9.14 -9.17
N VAL A 11 21.20 -8.81 -10.42
CA VAL A 11 20.81 -7.44 -10.80
C VAL A 11 19.58 -6.98 -10.02
N MET A 12 18.60 -7.86 -9.82
CA MET A 12 17.42 -7.54 -9.01
C MET A 12 17.78 -7.29 -7.55
N ALA A 13 18.69 -8.08 -6.98
CA ALA A 13 19.15 -7.92 -5.61
C ALA A 13 19.94 -6.63 -5.40
N GLU A 14 20.79 -6.26 -6.36
CA GLU A 14 21.52 -4.99 -6.37
C GLU A 14 20.55 -3.80 -6.42
N ALA A 15 19.52 -3.87 -7.28
CA ALA A 15 18.54 -2.79 -7.44
C ALA A 15 17.71 -2.52 -6.17
N VAL A 16 17.36 -3.56 -5.40
CA VAL A 16 16.54 -3.40 -4.17
C VAL A 16 17.36 -3.34 -2.88
N GLY A 17 18.63 -3.74 -2.92
CA GLY A 17 19.55 -3.79 -1.78
C GLY A 17 19.35 -5.00 -0.85
N PHE A 18 18.68 -6.07 -1.32
CA PHE A 18 18.46 -7.31 -0.58
C PHE A 18 18.05 -8.46 -1.51
N HIS A 19 18.12 -9.71 -1.03
CA HIS A 19 17.69 -10.86 -1.81
C HIS A 19 16.16 -10.92 -1.97
N LEU A 20 15.71 -11.00 -3.23
CA LEU A 20 14.30 -11.01 -3.61
C LEU A 20 13.77 -12.45 -3.67
N ASN A 21 12.82 -12.80 -2.80
CA ASN A 21 12.32 -14.18 -2.71
C ASN A 21 11.34 -14.60 -3.81
N ARG A 22 10.70 -13.63 -4.50
CA ARG A 22 9.59 -13.90 -5.44
C ARG A 22 9.87 -13.51 -6.90
N GLY A 23 11.09 -13.05 -7.21
CA GLY A 23 11.59 -12.91 -8.59
C GLY A 23 10.92 -11.84 -9.46
N VAL A 24 10.10 -10.96 -8.90
CA VAL A 24 9.43 -9.87 -9.61
C VAL A 24 9.58 -8.56 -8.84
N LEU A 25 9.92 -7.49 -9.54
CA LEU A 25 10.00 -6.13 -9.01
C LEU A 25 9.18 -5.20 -9.91
N ALA A 26 8.47 -4.26 -9.29
CA ALA A 26 7.81 -3.16 -9.98
C ALA A 26 8.30 -1.83 -9.37
N SER A 27 8.45 -0.83 -10.23
CA SER A 27 8.68 0.55 -9.82
C SER A 27 7.47 1.37 -10.25
N ALA A 28 6.93 2.14 -9.31
CA ALA A 28 5.81 3.04 -9.52
C ALA A 28 6.01 4.30 -8.69
N SER A 29 5.49 5.42 -9.17
CA SER A 29 5.41 6.64 -8.37
C SER A 29 4.48 6.42 -7.18
N ARG A 30 4.85 6.97 -6.03
CA ARG A 30 3.95 7.02 -4.87
C ARG A 30 2.68 7.77 -5.26
N ALA A 31 1.52 7.22 -4.92
CA ALA A 31 0.25 7.90 -5.12
C ALA A 31 0.21 9.18 -4.29
N ALA A 32 -0.40 10.23 -4.83
CA ALA A 32 -0.66 11.44 -4.06
C ALA A 32 -1.70 11.15 -2.97
N ASP A 33 -1.52 11.77 -1.80
CA ASP A 33 -2.49 11.65 -0.72
C ASP A 33 -3.81 12.30 -1.14
N LEU A 34 -4.91 11.60 -0.86
CA LEU A 34 -6.25 12.12 -1.06
C LEU A 34 -6.66 12.94 0.16
N THR A 35 -7.37 14.04 -0.07
CA THR A 35 -8.04 14.76 1.02
C THR A 35 -9.21 13.94 1.54
N VAL A 36 -9.59 14.15 2.81
CA VAL A 36 -10.77 13.48 3.40
C VAL A 36 -12.03 13.69 2.56
N ALA A 37 -12.23 14.90 2.02
CA ALA A 37 -13.38 15.19 1.14
C ALA A 37 -13.37 14.33 -0.13
N GLN A 38 -12.21 14.13 -0.76
CA GLN A 38 -12.10 13.26 -1.94
C GLN A 38 -12.33 11.78 -1.60
N VAL A 39 -11.83 11.33 -0.44
CA VAL A 39 -12.02 9.94 0.01
C VAL A 39 -13.48 9.63 0.34
N LEU A 40 -14.21 10.61 0.87
CA LEU A 40 -15.61 10.45 1.26
C LEU A 40 -16.62 10.63 0.11
N ASP A 41 -16.18 11.10 -1.05
CA ASP A 41 -17.09 11.34 -2.19
C ASP A 41 -17.74 10.04 -2.66
N GLY A 42 -19.06 9.94 -2.49
CA GLY A 42 -19.85 8.75 -2.84
C GLY A 42 -19.65 7.52 -1.93
N ALA A 43 -18.81 7.61 -0.90
CA ALA A 43 -18.57 6.50 0.03
C ALA A 43 -19.78 6.26 0.96
N ARG A 44 -20.19 4.99 1.12
CA ARG A 44 -21.29 4.59 2.02
C ARG A 44 -20.76 3.91 3.27
N THR A 45 -19.68 3.14 3.14
CA THR A 45 -19.01 2.42 4.22
C THR A 45 -17.58 2.89 4.31
N VAL A 46 -17.21 3.45 5.47
CA VAL A 46 -15.87 4.03 5.70
C VAL A 46 -15.24 3.38 6.92
N ALA A 47 -14.02 2.87 6.77
CA ALA A 47 -13.18 2.45 7.87
C ALA A 47 -12.32 3.62 8.33
N VAL A 48 -12.35 3.94 9.63
CA VAL A 48 -11.50 4.97 10.23
C VAL A 48 -10.54 4.29 11.18
N LEU A 49 -9.25 4.54 10.99
CA LEU A 49 -8.17 3.95 11.77
C LEU A 49 -7.52 5.02 12.63
N GLU A 50 -7.31 4.73 13.91
CA GLU A 50 -6.69 5.64 14.87
C GLU A 50 -5.66 4.83 15.68
N GLY A 51 -4.44 5.36 15.83
CA GLY A 51 -3.38 4.71 16.59
C GLY A 51 -2.84 3.37 16.03
N VAL A 52 -3.16 3.01 14.77
CA VAL A 52 -2.67 1.78 14.13
C VAL A 52 -1.24 1.96 13.64
N ASN A 53 -0.28 1.70 14.53
CA ASN A 53 1.15 1.95 14.32
C ASN A 53 1.92 0.80 13.68
N ASP A 54 1.28 -0.36 13.50
CA ASP A 54 1.92 -1.53 12.90
C ASP A 54 1.54 -1.67 11.42
N HIS A 55 2.56 -1.82 10.57
CA HIS A 55 2.41 -1.84 9.12
C HIS A 55 1.73 -3.15 8.64
N GLU A 56 1.93 -4.28 9.33
CA GLU A 56 1.29 -5.55 8.96
C GLU A 56 -0.22 -5.50 9.22
N ASN A 57 -0.62 -4.89 10.34
CA ASN A 57 -2.02 -4.62 10.65
C ASN A 57 -2.67 -3.73 9.59
N LEU A 58 -1.95 -2.71 9.12
CA LEU A 58 -2.43 -1.80 8.09
C LEU A 58 -2.72 -2.52 6.78
N GLY A 59 -1.77 -3.33 6.31
CA GLY A 59 -1.94 -4.18 5.12
C GLY A 59 -3.10 -5.17 5.27
N SER A 60 -3.32 -5.73 6.47
CA SER A 60 -4.47 -6.60 6.77
C SER A 60 -5.80 -5.86 6.67
N VAL A 61 -5.89 -4.65 7.23
CA VAL A 61 -7.11 -3.83 7.15
C VAL A 61 -7.45 -3.50 5.70
N PHE A 62 -6.49 -3.09 4.87
CA PHE A 62 -6.74 -2.82 3.46
C PHE A 62 -7.28 -4.04 2.71
N ARG A 63 -6.69 -5.23 2.94
CA ARG A 63 -7.16 -6.48 2.34
C ARG A 63 -8.59 -6.82 2.78
N ASN A 64 -8.89 -6.66 4.07
CA ASN A 64 -10.23 -6.92 4.60
C ASN A 64 -11.26 -5.91 4.08
N ALA A 65 -10.91 -4.61 4.05
CA ALA A 65 -11.75 -3.56 3.49
C ALA A 65 -12.12 -3.85 2.04
N ALA A 66 -11.14 -4.21 1.21
CA ALA A 66 -11.37 -4.60 -0.18
C ALA A 66 -12.27 -5.84 -0.30
N GLY A 67 -12.09 -6.85 0.57
CA GLY A 67 -12.92 -8.07 0.57
C GLY A 67 -14.34 -7.86 1.10
N LEU A 68 -14.56 -6.88 1.97
CA LEU A 68 -15.83 -6.61 2.63
C LEU A 68 -16.65 -5.51 1.95
N GLY A 69 -16.13 -4.89 0.88
CA GLY A 69 -16.82 -3.80 0.18
C GLY A 69 -16.86 -2.51 0.98
N VAL A 70 -15.78 -2.21 1.72
CA VAL A 70 -15.56 -0.89 2.31
C VAL A 70 -15.17 0.07 1.19
N ASP A 71 -15.84 1.22 1.11
CA ASP A 71 -15.65 2.19 0.02
C ASP A 71 -14.42 3.07 0.27
N ALA A 72 -14.08 3.32 1.54
CA ALA A 72 -13.01 4.23 1.92
C ALA A 72 -12.31 3.85 3.23
N VAL A 73 -11.02 4.16 3.32
CA VAL A 73 -10.21 4.04 4.54
C VAL A 73 -9.58 5.39 4.87
N ILE A 74 -9.77 5.87 6.10
CA ILE A 74 -9.20 7.12 6.61
C ILE A 74 -8.23 6.82 7.75
N PHE A 75 -7.08 7.49 7.73
CA PHE A 75 -6.05 7.38 8.76
C PHE A 75 -6.09 8.62 9.66
N GLY A 76 -6.22 8.38 10.96
CA GLY A 76 -6.05 9.38 11.99
C GLY A 76 -4.58 9.57 12.37
N SER A 77 -4.35 10.46 13.32
CA SER A 77 -3.02 10.66 13.91
C SER A 77 -2.49 9.37 14.53
N GLY A 78 -1.20 9.11 14.38
CA GLY A 78 -0.56 7.93 14.96
C GLY A 78 -0.84 6.63 14.19
N CYS A 79 -1.27 6.71 12.94
CA CYS A 79 -1.19 5.57 12.03
C CYS A 79 0.19 5.49 11.37
N ALA A 80 0.65 4.27 11.11
CA ALA A 80 1.80 4.04 10.25
C ALA A 80 1.52 4.50 8.81
N ASP A 81 2.57 4.75 8.03
CA ASP A 81 2.44 5.11 6.61
C ASP A 81 1.88 3.91 5.82
N PRO A 82 0.69 4.04 5.19
CA PRO A 82 0.05 2.96 4.44
C PRO A 82 0.81 2.55 3.18
N LEU A 83 1.67 3.43 2.66
CA LEU A 83 2.50 3.16 1.49
C LEU A 83 3.94 2.82 1.89
N TYR A 84 4.18 2.50 3.17
CA TYR A 84 5.48 2.02 3.60
C TYR A 84 5.80 0.68 2.92
N ARG A 85 7.03 0.55 2.44
CA ARG A 85 7.49 -0.59 1.62
C ARG A 85 7.37 -1.98 2.28
N ARG A 86 7.09 -2.05 3.59
CA ARG A 86 6.94 -3.29 4.37
C ARG A 86 5.52 -3.52 4.91
N ALA A 87 4.56 -2.67 4.57
CA ALA A 87 3.14 -2.91 4.87
C ALA A 87 2.58 -4.09 4.06
#